data_AF-A0AA43P4G4-F1
#
_entry.id   AF-A0AA43P4G4-F1
#
_cell.length_a   1.000
_cell.length_b   1.000
_cell.length_c   1.000
_cell.angle_alpha   90.00
_cell.angle_beta   90.00
_cell.angle_gamma   90.00
#
_symmetry.space_group_name_H-M   'P 1'
#
loop_
_entity.id
_entity.type
_entity.pdbx_description
1 polymer ?
#
loop_
_entity_poly.entity_id
_entity_poly.type
_entity_poly.pdbx_seq_one_letter_code
_entity_poly.pdbx_strand_id
1 'polypeptide(L)'
;MLFKLEIGDYSEDGYGVHEPVIYETNYDVAAIAEGYKKSCKKYGIQFNRGDNDFTGLGLKCWDKRALWSNPDMGACWLDEKMHDLLTHTGVVSEEDMMSLEGEYLAIYDGPDGYANAIMRFIALSMPDDFTYRIQEPENIPCLNDTLEVNLGYGLLVL
;
A
#
# COMPACT_ATOMS: atom_id res chain seq x y z
N MET A 1 15.07 -8.55 1.53
CA MET A 1 15.31 -7.12 1.22
C MET A 1 14.28 -6.30 1.94
N LEU A 2 14.65 -5.16 2.50
CA LEU A 2 13.72 -4.28 3.18
C LEU A 2 13.35 -3.10 2.29
N PHE A 3 12.08 -2.74 2.27
CA PHE A 3 11.61 -1.50 1.66
C PHE A 3 10.48 -0.90 2.48
N LYS A 4 10.21 0.38 2.23
CA LYS A 4 9.18 1.16 2.92
C LYS A 4 8.08 1.53 1.92
N LEU A 5 6.83 1.32 2.31
CA LEU A 5 5.64 1.82 1.64
C LEU A 5 5.04 2.93 2.50
N GLU A 6 4.97 4.14 1.96
CA GLU A 6 4.35 5.29 2.63
C GLU A 6 2.87 5.33 2.24
N ILE A 7 1.97 5.23 3.23
CA ILE A 7 0.52 5.36 3.03
C ILE A 7 0.12 6.79 3.37
N GLY A 8 -0.45 7.52 2.41
CA GLY A 8 -0.89 8.91 2.59
C GLY A 8 -0.16 9.90 1.70
N ASP A 9 -0.13 11.16 2.14
CA ASP A 9 0.43 12.29 1.41
C ASP A 9 1.96 12.38 1.56
N TYR A 10 2.66 11.48 0.88
CA TYR A 10 4.13 11.41 0.89
C TYR A 10 4.81 12.66 0.31
N SER A 11 4.19 13.33 -0.67
CA SER A 11 4.75 14.53 -1.30
C SER A 11 4.63 15.79 -0.44
N GLU A 12 3.87 15.73 0.66
CA GLU A 12 3.54 16.86 1.53
C GLU A 12 2.90 18.04 0.78
N ASP A 13 2.25 17.77 -0.36
CA ASP A 13 1.63 18.81 -1.20
C ASP A 13 0.11 18.95 -0.97
N GLY A 14 -0.43 18.23 0.02
CA GLY A 14 -1.79 18.32 0.52
C GLY A 14 -1.86 18.47 2.05
N TYR A 15 -2.15 17.36 2.73
CA TYR A 15 -2.39 17.33 4.19
C TYR A 15 -1.13 17.02 5.01
N GLY A 16 -0.05 16.56 4.37
CA GLY A 16 1.23 16.24 5.02
C GLY A 16 1.16 15.10 6.03
N VAL A 17 0.15 14.22 5.92
CA VAL A 17 -0.01 13.06 6.79
C VAL A 17 0.27 11.80 5.97
N HIS A 18 1.30 11.06 6.39
CA HIS A 18 1.63 9.76 5.84
C HIS A 18 2.19 8.85 6.94
N GLU A 19 1.98 7.55 6.80
CA GLU A 19 2.44 6.54 7.74
C GLU A 19 3.27 5.47 7.01
N PRO A 20 4.50 5.19 7.49
CA PRO A 20 5.37 4.23 6.84
C PRO A 20 5.07 2.80 7.30
N VAL A 21 4.92 1.88 6.35
CA VAL A 21 4.87 0.43 6.58
C VAL A 21 6.12 -0.22 6.00
N ILE A 22 6.86 -0.97 6.82
CA ILE A 22 8.11 -1.62 6.41
C ILE A 22 7.82 -3.08 6.03
N TYR A 23 8.33 -3.50 4.87
CA TYR A 23 8.19 -4.86 4.38
C TYR A 23 9.55 -5.51 4.16
N GLU A 24 9.63 -6.80 4.47
CA GLU A 24 10.68 -7.68 3.96
C GLU A 24 10.17 -8.50 2.78
N THR A 25 10.96 -8.55 1.71
CA THR A 25 10.66 -9.24 0.44
C THR A 25 11.86 -10.03 -0.08
N ASN A 26 11.60 -10.99 -0.97
CA ASN A 26 12.66 -11.64 -1.77
C ASN A 26 12.99 -10.91 -3.09
N TYR A 27 12.28 -9.84 -3.43
CA TYR A 27 12.52 -8.99 -4.61
C TYR A 27 12.84 -7.54 -4.24
N ASP A 28 13.65 -6.85 -5.04
CA ASP A 28 14.03 -5.46 -4.78
C ASP A 28 12.90 -4.47 -5.07
N VAL A 29 13.02 -3.25 -4.55
CA VAL A 29 11.97 -2.22 -4.69
C VAL A 29 11.67 -1.87 -6.15
N ALA A 30 12.63 -2.02 -7.07
CA ALA A 30 12.40 -1.78 -8.48
C ALA A 30 11.48 -2.85 -9.08
N ALA A 31 11.69 -4.12 -8.73
CA ALA A 31 10.80 -5.21 -9.10
C ALA A 31 9.40 -5.04 -8.49
N ILE A 32 9.29 -4.59 -7.23
CA ILE A 32 8.01 -4.27 -6.58
C ILE A 32 7.28 -3.15 -7.36
N ALA A 33 7.98 -2.07 -7.71
CA ALA A 33 7.41 -0.98 -8.49
C ALA A 33 6.95 -1.40 -9.88
N GLU A 34 7.68 -2.28 -10.56
CA GLU A 34 7.25 -2.85 -11.84
C GLU A 34 6.08 -3.82 -11.68
N GLY A 35 6.02 -4.59 -10.59
CA GLY A 35 4.86 -5.41 -10.23
C GLY A 35 3.59 -4.56 -10.07
N TYR A 36 3.70 -3.44 -9.34
CA TYR A 36 2.61 -2.46 -9.21
C TYR A 36 2.12 -1.96 -10.57
N LYS A 37 3.01 -1.44 -11.42
CA LYS A 37 2.64 -0.93 -12.76
C LYS A 37 1.99 -2.01 -13.64
N LYS A 38 2.50 -3.25 -13.59
CA LYS A 38 1.91 -4.39 -14.32
C LYS A 38 0.50 -4.69 -13.82
N SER A 39 0.28 -4.70 -12.51
CA SER A 39 -1.06 -4.87 -11.94
C SER A 39 -1.99 -3.73 -12.35
N CYS A 40 -1.53 -2.47 -12.32
CA CYS A 40 -2.32 -1.33 -12.80
C CYS A 40 -2.76 -1.51 -14.26
N LYS A 41 -1.83 -1.87 -15.14
CA LYS A 41 -2.12 -2.13 -16.56
C LYS A 41 -3.05 -3.32 -16.78
N LYS A 42 -2.91 -4.39 -15.99
CA LYS A 42 -3.68 -5.63 -16.13
C LYS A 42 -5.14 -5.45 -15.67
N TYR A 43 -5.34 -4.74 -14.57
CA TYR A 43 -6.67 -4.62 -13.93
C TYR A 43 -7.36 -3.28 -14.19
N GLY A 44 -6.65 -2.30 -14.76
CA GLY A 44 -7.23 -1.01 -15.15
C GLY A 44 -7.62 -0.12 -13.96
N ILE A 45 -7.03 -0.37 -12.80
CA ILE A 45 -7.17 0.43 -11.57
C ILE A 45 -5.78 0.80 -11.04
N GLN A 46 -5.70 1.80 -10.18
CA GLN A 46 -4.46 2.19 -9.50
C GLN A 46 -4.77 2.80 -8.14
N PHE A 47 -3.78 2.78 -7.23
CA PHE A 47 -3.88 3.32 -5.86
C PHE A 47 -3.15 4.66 -5.72
N ASN A 48 -2.82 5.30 -6.85
CA ASN A 48 -2.24 6.62 -6.92
C ASN A 48 -3.13 7.54 -7.78
N ARG A 49 -2.93 8.85 -7.66
CA ARG A 49 -3.69 9.86 -8.39
C ARG A 49 -3.73 9.57 -9.90
N GLY A 50 -4.92 9.68 -10.50
CA GLY A 50 -5.18 9.25 -11.88
C GLY A 50 -4.37 9.96 -12.97
N ASP A 51 -3.91 11.18 -12.72
CA ASP A 51 -3.02 11.91 -13.64
C ASP A 51 -1.59 11.34 -13.71
N ASN A 52 -1.19 10.54 -12.72
CA ASN A 52 -0.03 9.65 -12.78
C ASN A 52 -0.46 8.27 -13.30
N ASP A 53 -0.90 8.20 -14.55
CA ASP A 53 -1.55 7.01 -15.12
C ASP A 53 -0.58 5.85 -15.39
N PHE A 54 -0.65 4.80 -14.55
CA PHE A 54 0.07 3.54 -14.78
C PHE A 54 -0.80 2.46 -15.43
N THR A 55 -2.10 2.71 -15.61
CA THR A 55 -3.00 1.79 -16.31
C THR A 55 -2.85 1.89 -17.83
N GLY A 56 -2.44 3.05 -18.34
CA GLY A 56 -2.37 3.36 -19.76
C GLY A 56 -3.74 3.61 -20.41
N LEU A 57 -4.76 3.93 -19.60
CA LEU A 57 -6.14 4.17 -20.04
C LEU A 57 -6.51 5.65 -20.12
N GLY A 58 -5.57 6.56 -19.88
CA GLY A 58 -5.78 8.00 -19.84
C GLY A 58 -6.66 8.42 -18.67
N LEU A 59 -6.41 7.85 -17.48
CA LEU A 59 -7.15 8.22 -16.27
C LEU A 59 -6.99 9.71 -15.99
N LYS A 60 -8.08 10.32 -15.51
CA LYS A 60 -8.05 11.72 -15.07
C LYS A 60 -7.82 11.78 -13.56
N CYS A 61 -7.43 12.96 -13.09
CA CYS A 61 -7.53 13.30 -11.68
C CYS A 61 -8.95 12.97 -11.18
N TRP A 62 -9.04 12.23 -10.07
CA TRP A 62 -10.30 11.79 -9.46
C TRP A 62 -11.13 10.79 -10.29
N ASP A 63 -10.53 10.09 -11.25
CA ASP A 63 -11.19 8.93 -11.87
C ASP A 63 -11.50 7.89 -10.79
N LYS A 64 -12.69 7.32 -10.80
CA LYS A 64 -13.11 6.28 -9.85
C LYS A 64 -12.25 5.02 -9.85
N ARG A 65 -11.41 4.83 -10.87
CA ARG A 65 -10.41 3.75 -10.96
C ARG A 65 -9.09 4.09 -10.27
N ALA A 66 -8.90 5.35 -9.83
CA ALA A 66 -7.80 5.80 -8.99
C ALA A 66 -8.22 5.69 -7.50
N LEU A 67 -8.22 4.46 -6.99
CA LEU A 67 -8.70 4.09 -5.67
C LEU A 67 -7.88 4.77 -4.56
N TRP A 68 -8.54 5.17 -3.48
CA TRP A 68 -7.94 5.74 -2.27
C TRP A 68 -6.97 6.91 -2.51
N SER A 69 -7.07 7.55 -3.68
CA SER A 69 -6.17 8.64 -4.08
C SER A 69 -6.72 10.03 -3.76
N ASN A 70 -7.95 10.13 -3.24
CA ASN A 70 -8.62 11.39 -2.94
C ASN A 70 -9.28 11.40 -1.54
N PRO A 71 -8.78 12.20 -0.59
CA PRO A 71 -9.40 12.36 0.73
C PRO A 71 -10.68 13.23 0.70
N ASP A 72 -10.80 14.19 -0.24
CA ASP A 72 -11.91 15.13 -0.34
C ASP A 72 -13.19 14.52 -0.94
N MET A 73 -13.07 13.35 -1.58
CA MET A 73 -14.23 12.65 -2.15
C MET A 73 -15.03 11.84 -1.12
N GLY A 74 -14.79 12.05 0.17
CA GLY A 74 -15.69 11.58 1.21
C GLY A 74 -15.83 10.06 1.18
N ALA A 75 -14.75 9.40 1.60
CA ALA A 75 -14.59 7.96 1.67
C ALA A 75 -14.39 7.22 0.34
N CYS A 76 -13.50 6.27 0.47
CA CYS A 76 -13.12 5.13 -0.33
C CYS A 76 -14.28 4.28 -0.90
N TRP A 77 -15.42 4.88 -1.25
CA TRP A 77 -16.57 4.20 -1.81
C TRP A 77 -16.24 3.66 -3.20
N LEU A 78 -16.47 2.37 -3.35
CA LEU A 78 -16.27 1.60 -4.56
C LEU A 78 -17.65 1.37 -5.19
N ASP A 79 -17.71 1.45 -6.51
CA ASP A 79 -18.85 0.89 -7.23
C ASP A 79 -18.79 -0.64 -7.25
N GLU A 80 -19.89 -1.28 -7.63
CA GLU A 80 -20.02 -2.75 -7.72
C GLU A 80 -18.89 -3.39 -8.54
N LYS A 81 -18.45 -2.74 -9.62
CA LYS A 81 -17.38 -3.28 -10.47
C LYS A 81 -16.03 -3.30 -9.75
N MET A 82 -15.72 -2.25 -8.99
CA MET A 82 -14.50 -2.17 -8.21
C MET A 82 -14.55 -3.09 -7.00
N HIS A 83 -15.71 -3.18 -6.35
CA HIS A 83 -15.97 -4.18 -5.30
C HIS A 83 -15.65 -5.59 -5.81
N ASP A 84 -16.32 -6.04 -6.87
CA ASP A 84 -16.18 -7.39 -7.41
C ASP A 84 -14.75 -7.68 -7.85
N LEU A 85 -14.06 -6.69 -8.43
CA LEU A 85 -12.67 -6.83 -8.82
C LEU A 85 -11.78 -7.08 -7.59
N LEU A 86 -11.91 -6.28 -6.53
CA LEU A 86 -11.05 -6.38 -5.36
C LEU A 86 -11.30 -7.67 -4.57
N THR A 87 -12.56 -8.09 -4.44
CA THR A 87 -12.93 -9.30 -3.71
C THR A 87 -12.59 -10.57 -4.50
N HIS A 88 -12.86 -10.60 -5.81
CA HIS A 88 -12.53 -11.75 -6.66
C HIS A 88 -11.01 -11.97 -6.80
N THR A 89 -10.23 -10.91 -6.74
CA THR A 89 -8.75 -11.01 -6.77
C THR A 89 -8.14 -11.26 -5.39
N GLY A 90 -8.93 -11.20 -4.31
CA GLY A 90 -8.45 -11.33 -2.94
C GLY A 90 -7.60 -10.14 -2.47
N VAL A 91 -7.65 -9.01 -3.17
CA VAL A 91 -6.95 -7.77 -2.77
C VAL A 91 -7.57 -7.20 -1.49
N VAL A 92 -8.89 -7.29 -1.38
CA VAL A 92 -9.67 -6.99 -0.18
C VAL A 92 -10.57 -8.21 0.06
N SER A 93 -10.68 -8.67 1.30
CA SER A 93 -11.59 -9.77 1.61
C SER A 93 -13.04 -9.27 1.64
N GLU A 94 -14.02 -10.15 1.37
CA GLU A 94 -15.43 -9.79 1.50
C GLU A 94 -15.78 -9.37 2.95
N GLU A 95 -15.08 -9.94 3.94
CA GLU A 95 -15.26 -9.61 5.36
C GLU A 95 -14.81 -8.19 5.71
N ASP A 96 -13.83 -7.68 4.96
CA ASP A 96 -13.32 -6.31 5.08
C ASP A 96 -14.16 -5.31 4.23
N MET A 97 -15.23 -5.75 3.56
CA MET A 97 -16.12 -4.89 2.79
C MET A 97 -17.41 -4.60 3.54
N MET A 98 -17.76 -3.32 3.63
CA MET A 98 -19.07 -2.87 4.07
C MET A 98 -19.87 -2.37 2.88
N SER A 99 -21.14 -2.78 2.80
CA SER A 99 -22.09 -2.23 1.82
C SER A 99 -23.08 -1.29 2.49
N LEU A 100 -23.29 -0.12 1.89
CA LEU A 100 -24.31 0.83 2.30
C LEU A 100 -24.96 1.42 1.04
N GLU A 101 -26.28 1.28 0.91
CA GLU A 101 -27.08 1.88 -0.18
C GLU A 101 -26.59 1.60 -1.61
N GLY A 102 -25.91 0.46 -1.84
CA GLY A 102 -25.39 0.06 -3.15
C GLY A 102 -23.97 0.57 -3.45
N GLU A 103 -23.32 1.20 -2.48
CA GLU A 103 -21.90 1.52 -2.49
C GLU A 103 -21.14 0.62 -1.51
N TYR A 104 -19.84 0.45 -1.74
CA TYR A 104 -18.99 -0.45 -0.95
C TYR A 104 -17.80 0.29 -0.37
N LEU A 105 -17.39 -0.06 0.84
CA LEU A 105 -16.26 0.54 1.54
C LEU A 105 -15.36 -0.56 2.09
N ALA A 106 -14.06 -0.50 1.76
CA ALA A 106 -13.06 -1.31 2.44
C ALA A 106 -12.80 -0.75 3.85
N ILE A 107 -12.94 -1.58 4.87
CA ILE A 107 -12.75 -1.21 6.28
C ILE A 107 -11.45 -1.81 6.79
N TYR A 108 -10.51 -0.94 7.15
CA TYR A 108 -9.27 -1.33 7.81
C TYR A 108 -9.06 -0.52 9.09
N ASP A 109 -8.54 -1.19 10.12
CA ASP A 109 -8.08 -0.57 11.36
C ASP A 109 -6.61 -0.14 11.19
N GLY A 110 -6.41 1.04 10.57
CA GLY A 110 -5.10 1.66 10.40
C GLY A 110 -4.42 1.46 9.04
N PRO A 111 -3.19 2.00 8.87
CA PRO A 111 -2.46 2.06 7.59
C PRO A 111 -2.06 0.68 7.07
N ASP A 112 -1.81 -0.28 7.96
CA ASP A 112 -1.29 -1.61 7.61
C ASP A 112 -2.29 -2.41 6.77
N GLY A 113 -3.59 -2.23 7.00
CA GLY A 113 -4.63 -2.87 6.18
C GLY A 113 -4.61 -2.37 4.74
N TYR A 114 -4.52 -1.05 4.56
CA TYR A 114 -4.41 -0.43 3.23
C TYR A 114 -3.10 -0.82 2.54
N ALA A 115 -1.98 -0.80 3.27
CA ALA A 115 -0.67 -1.23 2.77
C ALA A 115 -0.70 -2.70 2.31
N ASN A 116 -1.31 -3.58 3.12
CA ASN A 116 -1.44 -4.99 2.78
C ASN A 116 -2.33 -5.21 1.55
N ALA A 117 -3.41 -4.45 1.39
CA ALA A 117 -4.22 -4.51 0.18
C ALA A 117 -3.40 -4.11 -1.07
N ILE A 118 -2.62 -3.03 -1.00
CA ILE A 118 -1.74 -2.60 -2.09
C ILE A 118 -0.68 -3.68 -2.37
N MET A 119 -0.10 -4.31 -1.35
CA MET A 119 0.85 -5.41 -1.52
C MET A 119 0.23 -6.66 -2.16
N ARG A 120 -0.99 -7.03 -1.77
CA ARG A 120 -1.76 -8.10 -2.43
C ARG A 120 -2.01 -7.77 -3.90
N PHE A 121 -2.35 -6.52 -4.21
CA PHE A 121 -2.53 -6.07 -5.58
C PHE A 121 -1.23 -6.15 -6.41
N ILE A 122 -0.10 -5.77 -5.83
CA ILE A 122 1.22 -5.94 -6.46
C ILE A 122 1.49 -7.43 -6.73
N ALA A 123 1.21 -8.30 -5.76
CA ALA A 123 1.44 -9.74 -5.87
C ALA A 123 0.70 -10.39 -7.06
N LEU A 124 -0.46 -9.86 -7.49
CA LEU A 124 -1.22 -10.37 -8.65
C LEU A 124 -0.46 -10.39 -9.98
N SER A 125 0.64 -9.62 -10.08
CA SER A 125 1.49 -9.55 -11.28
C SER A 125 2.96 -9.85 -10.98
N MET A 126 3.26 -10.32 -9.76
CA MET A 126 4.58 -10.80 -9.39
C MET A 126 4.76 -12.28 -9.78
N PRO A 127 5.99 -12.78 -9.88
CA PRO A 127 6.25 -14.21 -10.10
C PRO A 127 5.74 -15.08 -8.95
N ASP A 128 5.52 -16.37 -9.22
CA ASP A 128 4.94 -17.33 -8.25
C ASP A 128 5.77 -17.52 -6.96
N ASP A 129 7.06 -17.21 -7.00
CA ASP A 129 7.96 -17.28 -5.84
C ASP A 129 7.99 -15.99 -5.01
N PHE A 130 7.20 -14.97 -5.38
CA PHE A 130 7.16 -13.71 -4.66
C PHE A 130 6.62 -13.90 -3.24
N THR A 131 7.38 -13.42 -2.26
CA THR A 131 7.03 -13.43 -0.85
C THR A 131 7.27 -12.06 -0.23
N TYR A 132 6.41 -11.70 0.70
CA TYR A 132 6.54 -10.48 1.50
C TYR A 132 5.98 -10.71 2.91
N ARG A 133 6.50 -9.97 3.88
CA ARG A 133 5.97 -9.90 5.25
C ARG A 133 6.14 -8.49 5.81
N ILE A 134 5.18 -8.05 6.63
CA ILE A 134 5.36 -6.82 7.42
C ILE A 134 6.53 -7.06 8.39
N GLN A 135 7.39 -6.05 8.49
CA GLN A 135 8.48 -6.02 9.44
C GLN A 135 8.13 -5.01 10.53
N GLU A 136 7.61 -5.51 11.65
CA GLU A 136 7.39 -4.69 12.83
C GLU A 136 8.72 -4.10 13.32
N PRO A 137 8.77 -2.82 13.75
CA PRO A 137 9.99 -2.17 14.22
C PRO A 137 10.69 -2.94 15.35
N GLU A 138 9.90 -3.51 16.26
CA GLU A 138 10.34 -4.32 17.40
C GLU A 138 10.95 -5.67 17.00
N ASN A 139 10.69 -6.15 15.78
CA ASN A 139 11.25 -7.40 15.26
C ASN A 139 12.51 -7.19 14.41
N ILE A 140 13.04 -5.96 14.34
CA ILE A 140 14.31 -5.67 13.68
C ILE A 140 15.45 -5.95 14.68
N PRO A 141 16.40 -6.86 14.38
CA PRO A 141 17.50 -7.14 15.29
C PRO A 141 18.28 -5.88 15.65
N CYS A 142 18.31 -5.56 16.95
CA CYS A 142 19.11 -4.47 17.48
C CYS A 142 20.57 -4.91 17.65
N LEU A 143 21.49 -4.13 17.08
CA LEU A 143 22.92 -4.40 17.20
C LEU A 143 23.39 -4.34 18.66
N ASN A 144 22.90 -3.37 19.44
CA ASN A 144 23.27 -3.21 20.83
C ASN A 144 22.77 -4.38 21.69
N ASP A 145 21.56 -4.88 21.43
CA ASP A 145 21.01 -6.05 22.14
C ASP A 145 21.79 -7.32 21.80
N THR A 146 22.17 -7.49 20.54
CA THR A 146 22.96 -8.65 20.08
C THR A 146 24.37 -8.65 20.66
N LEU A 147 24.98 -7.48 20.78
CA LEU A 147 26.32 -7.33 21.33
C LEU A 147 26.35 -7.22 22.86
N GLU A 148 25.20 -7.01 23.49
CA GLU A 148 25.04 -6.69 24.91
C GLU A 148 25.91 -5.49 25.36
N VAL A 149 26.12 -4.49 24.49
CA VAL A 149 26.93 -3.29 24.79
C VAL A 149 26.27 -2.00 24.35
N ASN A 150 26.56 -0.91 25.08
CA ASN A 150 26.19 0.44 24.66
C ASN A 150 27.17 0.97 23.60
N LEU A 151 26.69 1.19 22.38
CA LEU A 151 27.44 1.89 21.34
C LEU A 151 27.18 3.41 21.43
N GLY A 152 28.25 4.22 21.58
CA GLY A 152 28.14 5.68 21.49
C GLY A 152 27.52 6.40 22.70
N TYR A 153 27.50 5.79 23.88
CA TYR A 153 26.84 6.27 25.12
C TYR A 153 27.06 7.77 25.46
N GLY A 154 28.20 8.35 25.10
CA GLY A 154 28.51 9.76 25.37
C GLY A 154 28.30 10.74 24.21
N LEU A 155 27.83 10.30 23.03
CA LEU A 155 27.80 11.14 21.82
C LEU A 155 26.59 12.07 21.71
N LEU A 156 25.50 11.76 22.43
CA LEU A 156 24.22 12.49 22.35
C LEU A 156 23.87 13.23 23.64
N VAL A 157 24.81 13.32 24.58
CA VAL A 157 24.64 14.13 25.79
C VAL A 157 25.06 15.56 25.45
N LEU A 158 24.08 16.42 25.15
CA LEU A 158 24.22 17.87 25.13
C LEU A 158 23.91 18.46 26.51
#